data_AF-A0A0F9B878-F1
#
_entry.id   AF-A0A0F9B878-F1
#
_cell.length_a   1.000
_cell.length_b   1.000
_cell.length_c   1.000
_cell.angle_alpha   90.00
_cell.angle_beta   90.00
_cell.angle_gamma   90.00
#
_symmetry.space_group_name_H-M   'P 1'
#
loop_
_entity.id
_entity.type
_entity.pdbx_description
1 polymer ?
#
loop_
_entity_poly.entity_id
_entity_poly.type
_entity_poly.pdbx_seq_one_letter_code
_entity_poly.pdbx_strand_id
1 'polypeptide(L)'
;INETLRELFTGDPMSPIEMFSEVYADIYYWDMMSETWILKDTSNLVAAANNYWPFAPYYMSMENTDGPPLLYPMGTTGFDFQSLYFMFQNMFDNITIGHDRTEAYNSSSGDFDITFLDVASGVPFFKMGKRAIPGNMGSEFYSFYRKIKVPLNPGNNHLTLVSDLIPDLGFSADIAALSGGVDFLFAILPVSPVGEDIPDGNLLFYSDVMITDHSKVSQISMSVTLPTSISVDLIDLILYRWANSTYEYGGEFGYWESLPEGDMNDSVFYDANTNSIILVFEVNDPVAGVFAWAYSLSSEDVAEISGYDLLIILGLIGLASGIVIYRRRKLMLK
;
A
#
# COMPACT_ATOMS: atom_id res chain seq x y z
N ILE A 1 -37.13 11.12 7.06
CA ILE A 1 -36.38 11.91 8.06
C ILE A 1 -37.42 12.54 8.99
N ASN A 2 -37.44 12.09 10.24
CA ASN A 2 -38.51 12.29 11.22
C ASN A 2 -38.58 13.76 11.68
N GLU A 3 -39.79 14.30 11.94
CA GLU A 3 -40.01 15.72 12.31
C GLU A 3 -39.18 16.17 13.52
N THR A 4 -38.78 15.23 14.39
CA THR A 4 -37.89 15.44 15.54
C THR A 4 -36.49 15.94 15.15
N LEU A 5 -35.96 15.61 13.97
CA LEU A 5 -34.68 16.14 13.48
C LEU A 5 -34.78 17.60 13.02
N ARG A 6 -35.98 18.07 12.67
CA ARG A 6 -36.21 19.44 12.19
C ARG A 6 -36.28 20.46 13.33
N GLU A 7 -36.73 20.03 14.51
CA GLU A 7 -36.79 20.87 15.71
C GLU A 7 -35.39 21.13 16.31
N LEU A 8 -34.43 20.21 16.15
CA LEU A 8 -33.03 20.39 16.57
C LEU A 8 -32.30 21.54 15.84
N PHE A 9 -32.79 21.98 14.68
CA PHE A 9 -32.20 23.08 13.89
C PHE A 9 -33.00 24.39 13.92
N THR A 10 -34.07 24.49 14.72
CA THR A 10 -34.98 25.65 14.72
C THR A 10 -35.20 26.32 16.08
N GLY A 11 -34.67 25.75 17.17
CA GLY A 11 -34.51 26.46 18.45
C GLY A 11 -33.12 27.11 18.52
N ASP A 12 -33.05 28.33 19.09
CA ASP A 12 -31.87 29.19 19.32
C ASP A 12 -30.48 28.61 18.95
N PRO A 13 -29.69 29.27 18.06
CA PRO A 13 -28.55 28.68 17.39
C PRO A 13 -27.36 28.54 18.35
N MET A 14 -27.29 27.45 19.11
CA MET A 14 -25.98 26.86 19.35
C MET A 14 -25.46 26.45 17.98
N SER A 15 -24.35 27.05 17.54
CA SER A 15 -23.73 26.68 16.27
C SER A 15 -23.57 25.15 16.25
N PRO A 16 -23.95 24.44 15.17
CA PRO A 16 -23.78 22.99 15.05
C PRO A 16 -22.34 22.50 15.39
N ILE A 17 -21.37 23.41 15.35
CA ILE A 17 -19.97 23.22 15.74
C ILE A 17 -19.79 22.96 17.25
N GLU A 18 -20.60 23.54 18.14
CA GLU A 18 -20.44 23.41 19.60
C GLU A 18 -20.68 21.99 20.13
N MET A 19 -21.17 21.09 19.27
CA MET A 19 -21.35 19.68 19.62
C MET A 19 -20.14 18.82 19.29
N PHE A 20 -19.15 19.31 18.54
CA PHE A 20 -17.98 18.53 18.12
C PHE A 20 -16.78 18.73 19.05
N SER A 21 -16.15 17.62 19.43
CA SER A 21 -14.78 17.59 19.94
C SER A 21 -13.83 17.73 18.75
N GLU A 22 -13.01 18.77 18.78
CA GLU A 22 -12.12 19.15 17.69
C GLU A 22 -10.67 18.82 18.03
N VAL A 23 -9.90 18.39 17.03
CA VAL A 23 -8.46 18.17 17.11
C VAL A 23 -7.79 19.12 16.13
N TYR A 24 -6.91 19.94 16.67
CA TYR A 24 -6.10 20.89 15.91
C TYR A 24 -4.66 20.42 15.83
N ALA A 25 -4.01 20.62 14.70
CA ALA A 25 -2.60 20.32 14.50
C ALA A 25 -1.89 21.45 13.74
N ASP A 26 -0.60 21.58 13.99
CA ASP A 26 0.29 22.42 13.17
C ASP A 26 0.74 21.60 11.96
N ILE A 27 0.63 22.18 10.76
CA ILE A 27 1.02 21.53 9.51
C ILE A 27 2.44 21.97 9.17
N TYR A 28 3.35 21.01 9.01
CA TYR A 28 4.72 21.23 8.56
C TYR A 28 4.91 20.64 7.17
N TYR A 29 5.72 21.28 6.34
CA TYR A 29 6.19 20.71 5.07
C TYR A 29 7.70 20.53 5.10
N TRP A 30 8.20 19.55 4.37
CA TRP A 30 9.64 19.34 4.22
C TRP A 30 10.19 20.27 3.15
N ASP A 31 11.13 21.15 3.53
CA ASP A 31 11.87 21.95 2.57
C ASP A 31 13.16 21.23 2.17
N MET A 32 13.21 20.77 0.92
CA MET A 32 14.36 20.05 0.38
C MET A 32 15.64 20.91 0.32
N MET A 33 15.52 22.25 0.27
CA MET A 33 16.70 23.12 0.16
C MET A 33 17.39 23.33 1.50
N SER A 34 16.62 23.46 2.58
CA SER A 34 17.17 23.60 3.93
C SER A 34 17.30 22.26 4.66
N GLU A 35 16.73 21.19 4.12
CA GLU A 35 16.62 19.88 4.78
C GLU A 35 15.97 20.01 6.18
N THR A 36 14.93 20.84 6.29
CA THR A 36 14.20 21.04 7.53
C THR A 36 12.68 21.05 7.34
N TRP A 37 11.97 20.70 8.41
CA TRP A 37 10.51 20.86 8.48
C TRP A 37 10.16 22.33 8.75
N ILE A 38 9.48 22.97 7.81
CA ILE A 38 9.01 24.35 7.94
C ILE A 38 7.53 24.35 8.29
N LEU A 39 7.16 25.09 9.33
CA LEU A 39 5.77 25.30 9.73
C LEU A 39 5.02 26.03 8.61
N LYS A 40 4.07 25.34 7.98
CA LYS A 40 3.17 25.91 6.96
C LYS A 40 2.08 26.74 7.62
N ASP A 41 1.41 26.14 8.60
CA ASP A 41 0.21 26.71 9.20
C ASP A 41 -0.04 26.13 10.59
N THR A 42 -0.65 26.94 11.47
CA THR A 42 -0.87 26.61 12.88
C THR A 42 -2.33 26.37 13.17
N SER A 43 -2.63 25.48 14.13
CA SER A 43 -4.00 25.25 14.60
C SER A 43 -4.98 24.91 13.46
N ASN A 44 -4.55 24.07 12.51
CA ASN A 44 -5.44 23.53 11.50
C ASN A 44 -6.33 22.45 12.11
N LEU A 45 -7.64 22.56 11.87
CA LEU A 45 -8.58 21.52 12.27
C LEU A 45 -8.30 20.26 11.43
N VAL A 46 -7.83 19.20 12.07
CA VAL A 46 -7.54 17.92 11.41
C VAL A 46 -8.60 16.86 11.68
N ALA A 47 -9.36 16.98 12.78
CA ALA A 47 -10.47 16.09 13.07
C ALA A 47 -11.54 16.81 13.89
N ALA A 48 -12.81 16.43 13.71
CA ALA A 48 -13.92 16.83 14.56
C ALA A 48 -14.86 15.63 14.70
N ALA A 49 -15.33 15.31 15.90
CA ALA A 49 -16.29 14.22 16.13
C ALA A 49 -17.24 14.54 17.27
N ASN A 50 -18.44 13.97 17.27
CA ASN A 50 -19.35 14.04 18.41
C ASN A 50 -20.06 12.70 18.67
N ASN A 51 -20.77 12.61 19.79
CA ASN A 51 -21.45 11.37 20.22
C ASN A 51 -22.55 10.87 19.27
N TYR A 52 -22.99 11.71 18.34
CA TYR A 52 -23.98 11.39 17.32
C TYR A 52 -23.36 11.26 15.92
N TRP A 53 -22.12 11.72 15.72
CA TRP A 53 -21.44 11.89 14.43
C TRP A 53 -19.96 11.53 14.57
N PRO A 54 -19.53 10.35 14.09
CA PRO A 54 -18.16 9.92 14.28
C PRO A 54 -17.11 10.78 13.54
N PHE A 55 -17.38 11.55 12.48
CA PHE A 55 -16.28 12.17 11.70
C PHE A 55 -16.42 13.66 11.36
N ALA A 56 -15.26 14.20 10.92
CA ALA A 56 -14.97 15.56 10.49
C ALA A 56 -15.61 15.87 9.12
N PRO A 57 -16.70 16.66 9.07
CA PRO A 57 -17.28 17.02 7.79
C PRO A 57 -16.30 17.91 7.01
N TYR A 58 -16.04 17.48 5.77
CA TYR A 58 -15.65 18.26 4.58
C TYR A 58 -16.14 19.73 4.57
N TYR A 59 -17.26 19.99 5.22
CA TYR A 59 -17.89 21.31 5.35
C TYR A 59 -17.11 22.30 6.24
N MET A 60 -16.18 21.84 7.08
CA MET A 60 -15.40 22.73 7.96
C MET A 60 -14.11 23.26 7.33
N SER A 61 -13.68 22.72 6.18
CA SER A 61 -12.49 23.19 5.45
C SER A 61 -12.83 24.10 4.25
N MET A 62 -14.04 24.65 4.18
CA MET A 62 -14.52 25.41 3.01
C MET A 62 -13.67 26.64 2.64
N GLU A 63 -12.73 27.07 3.49
CA GLU A 63 -11.88 28.23 3.22
C GLU A 63 -10.45 27.88 2.77
N ASN A 64 -9.94 26.67 3.03
CA ASN A 64 -8.56 26.29 2.68
C ASN A 64 -8.51 24.89 2.03
N THR A 65 -7.81 24.84 0.89
CA THR A 65 -7.76 23.76 -0.11
C THR A 65 -7.15 22.43 0.34
N ASP A 66 -6.83 22.27 1.62
CA ASP A 66 -6.11 21.12 2.18
C ASP A 66 -6.91 20.52 3.35
N GLY A 67 -8.22 20.27 3.13
CA GLY A 67 -9.07 19.68 4.16
C GLY A 67 -8.58 18.28 4.55
N PRO A 68 -8.56 17.93 5.86
CA PRO A 68 -8.10 16.63 6.29
C PRO A 68 -8.92 15.51 5.63
N PRO A 69 -8.36 14.30 5.51
CA PRO A 69 -9.16 13.15 5.10
C PRO A 69 -10.34 12.93 6.04
N LEU A 70 -11.31 12.15 5.58
CA LEU A 70 -12.32 11.63 6.50
C LEU A 70 -11.61 10.73 7.53
N LEU A 71 -11.50 11.22 8.76
CA LEU A 71 -10.98 10.46 9.89
C LEU A 71 -12.14 9.83 10.66
N TYR A 72 -12.03 8.55 10.97
CA TYR A 72 -13.03 7.81 11.73
C TYR A 72 -12.52 7.58 13.16
N PRO A 73 -13.36 7.70 14.20
CA PRO A 73 -13.00 7.37 15.56
C PRO A 73 -12.64 5.90 15.64
N MET A 74 -11.71 5.60 16.53
CA MET A 74 -11.38 4.23 16.90
C MET A 74 -12.65 3.49 17.37
N GLY A 75 -12.93 2.33 16.77
CA GLY A 75 -14.13 1.53 17.05
C GLY A 75 -15.33 1.80 16.14
N THR A 76 -15.16 2.59 15.07
CA THR A 76 -16.15 2.71 13.99
C THR A 76 -16.43 1.33 13.39
N THR A 77 -17.70 0.96 13.27
CA THR A 77 -18.16 -0.34 12.76
C THR A 77 -18.82 -0.21 11.38
N GLY A 78 -19.02 -1.33 10.68
CA GLY A 78 -19.72 -1.35 9.39
C GLY A 78 -21.14 -0.75 9.42
N PHE A 79 -21.84 -0.77 10.56
CA PHE A 79 -23.16 -0.14 10.69
C PHE A 79 -23.07 1.40 10.67
N ASP A 80 -22.02 1.97 11.27
CA ASP A 80 -21.78 3.40 11.26
C ASP A 80 -21.59 3.89 9.81
N PHE A 81 -20.85 3.13 8.98
CA PHE A 81 -20.69 3.42 7.55
C PHE A 81 -22.01 3.46 6.76
N GLN A 82 -23.01 2.65 7.09
CA GLN A 82 -24.34 2.72 6.44
C GLN A 82 -25.10 4.01 6.76
N SER A 83 -24.85 4.61 7.93
CA SER A 83 -25.46 5.90 8.28
C SER A 83 -24.75 7.05 7.55
N LEU A 84 -23.42 6.94 7.41
CA LEU A 84 -22.60 7.89 6.65
C LEU A 84 -22.90 7.86 5.14
N TYR A 85 -23.26 6.69 4.61
CA TYR A 85 -23.69 6.46 3.22
C TYR A 85 -24.75 7.44 2.72
N PHE A 86 -25.77 7.76 3.53
CA PHE A 86 -26.84 8.67 3.11
C PHE A 86 -26.38 10.11 2.85
N MET A 87 -25.23 10.50 3.42
CA MET A 87 -24.68 11.84 3.24
C MET A 87 -23.83 11.96 1.97
N PHE A 88 -23.09 10.89 1.64
CA PHE A 88 -22.14 10.90 0.53
C PHE A 88 -22.71 10.46 -0.82
N GLN A 89 -23.96 9.97 -0.86
CA GLN A 89 -24.65 9.62 -2.12
C GLN A 89 -24.77 10.77 -3.13
N ASN A 90 -24.60 12.03 -2.69
CA ASN A 90 -24.58 13.19 -3.59
C ASN A 90 -23.19 13.43 -4.22
N MET A 91 -22.14 12.82 -3.67
CA MET A 91 -20.74 12.96 -4.09
C MET A 91 -20.24 11.72 -4.84
N PHE A 92 -20.73 10.54 -4.48
CA PHE A 92 -20.40 9.27 -5.12
C PHE A 92 -21.66 8.64 -5.68
N ASP A 93 -21.62 8.23 -6.95
CA ASP A 93 -22.74 7.60 -7.64
C ASP A 93 -22.74 6.08 -7.48
N ASN A 94 -21.62 5.50 -7.05
CA ASN A 94 -21.49 4.09 -6.74
C ASN A 94 -20.84 3.91 -5.37
N ILE A 95 -21.47 3.14 -4.49
CA ILE A 95 -20.94 2.81 -3.17
C ILE A 95 -21.14 1.33 -2.92
N THR A 96 -20.04 0.62 -2.66
CA THR A 96 -20.01 -0.80 -2.31
C THR A 96 -19.58 -0.96 -0.87
N ILE A 97 -20.38 -1.66 -0.07
CA ILE A 97 -20.02 -2.02 1.31
C ILE A 97 -19.77 -3.53 1.34
N GLY A 98 -18.51 -3.90 1.46
CA GLY A 98 -18.04 -5.27 1.66
C GLY A 98 -17.85 -5.61 3.14
N HIS A 99 -17.43 -6.84 3.39
CA HIS A 99 -17.13 -7.33 4.73
C HIS A 99 -15.76 -6.86 5.23
N ASP A 100 -14.82 -6.67 4.30
CA ASP A 100 -13.41 -6.33 4.50
C ASP A 100 -13.06 -4.91 4.02
N ARG A 101 -14.00 -4.23 3.34
CA ARG A 101 -13.79 -2.86 2.83
C ARG A 101 -15.08 -2.14 2.47
N THR A 102 -15.00 -0.81 2.39
CA THR A 102 -16.01 0.06 1.77
C THR A 102 -15.37 0.82 0.62
N GLU A 103 -16.05 0.88 -0.52
CA GLU A 103 -15.63 1.60 -1.71
C GLU A 103 -16.70 2.62 -2.08
N ALA A 104 -16.29 3.84 -2.37
CA ALA A 104 -17.14 4.88 -2.94
C ALA A 104 -16.46 5.43 -4.18
N TYR A 105 -17.23 5.57 -5.26
CA TYR A 105 -16.73 5.98 -6.57
C TYR A 105 -17.69 6.99 -7.20
N ASN A 106 -17.13 7.98 -7.89
CA ASN A 106 -17.86 8.91 -8.73
C ASN A 106 -17.44 8.68 -10.18
N SER A 107 -18.33 8.09 -10.97
CA SER A 107 -18.04 7.73 -12.37
C SER A 107 -17.84 8.93 -13.29
N SER A 108 -18.30 10.12 -12.90
CA SER A 108 -18.16 11.33 -13.71
C SER A 108 -16.81 12.02 -13.52
N SER A 109 -16.27 12.02 -12.29
CA SER A 109 -14.98 12.65 -11.97
C SER A 109 -13.81 11.67 -11.88
N GLY A 110 -14.09 10.38 -11.71
CA GLY A 110 -13.09 9.36 -11.38
C GLY A 110 -12.62 9.43 -9.92
N ASP A 111 -13.26 10.25 -9.09
CA ASP A 111 -12.95 10.34 -7.66
C ASP A 111 -13.37 9.07 -6.92
N PHE A 112 -12.58 8.66 -5.95
CA PHE A 112 -12.84 7.48 -5.14
C PHE A 112 -12.35 7.61 -3.70
N ASP A 113 -12.99 6.86 -2.81
CA ASP A 113 -12.62 6.68 -1.41
C ASP A 113 -12.78 5.20 -1.09
N ILE A 114 -11.69 4.55 -0.66
CA ILE A 114 -11.68 3.14 -0.31
C ILE A 114 -11.11 3.02 1.09
N THR A 115 -11.87 2.39 1.98
CA THR A 115 -11.47 2.10 3.35
C THR A 115 -11.44 0.59 3.56
N PHE A 116 -10.31 0.03 3.97
CA PHE A 116 -10.12 -1.37 4.28
C PHE A 116 -10.23 -1.59 5.79
N LEU A 117 -10.92 -2.67 6.16
CA LEU A 117 -11.32 -3.01 7.51
C LEU A 117 -10.72 -4.36 7.90
N ASP A 118 -10.21 -4.45 9.12
CA ASP A 118 -9.88 -5.75 9.70
C ASP A 118 -11.17 -6.55 9.91
N VAL A 119 -11.24 -7.73 9.32
CA VAL A 119 -12.46 -8.55 9.31
C VAL A 119 -12.86 -8.99 10.72
N ALA A 120 -11.90 -9.20 11.62
CA ALA A 120 -12.19 -9.69 12.97
C ALA A 120 -12.72 -8.60 13.90
N SER A 121 -12.13 -7.40 13.85
CA SER A 121 -12.44 -6.28 14.74
C SER A 121 -13.33 -5.21 14.11
N GLY A 122 -13.45 -5.17 12.79
CA GLY A 122 -14.13 -4.12 12.04
C GLY A 122 -13.36 -2.79 11.98
N VAL A 123 -12.14 -2.74 12.52
CA VAL A 123 -11.36 -1.49 12.63
C VAL A 123 -10.69 -1.16 11.28
N PRO A 124 -10.77 0.10 10.81
CA PRO A 124 -10.04 0.53 9.62
C PRO A 124 -8.52 0.47 9.83
N PHE A 125 -7.79 -0.16 8.90
CA PHE A 125 -6.32 -0.23 8.95
C PHE A 125 -5.63 0.50 7.80
N PHE A 126 -6.32 0.68 6.68
CA PHE A 126 -5.82 1.36 5.50
C PHE A 126 -6.98 2.09 4.82
N LYS A 127 -6.72 3.31 4.38
CA LYS A 127 -7.65 4.11 3.60
C LYS A 127 -6.89 4.76 2.46
N MET A 128 -7.49 4.82 1.29
CA MET A 128 -6.96 5.56 0.16
C MET A 128 -8.07 6.22 -0.63
N GLY A 129 -7.70 7.15 -1.49
CA GLY A 129 -8.64 7.75 -2.40
C GLY A 129 -7.98 8.72 -3.35
N LYS A 130 -8.75 9.13 -4.33
CA LYS A 130 -8.44 10.25 -5.21
C LYS A 130 -9.63 11.18 -5.16
N ARG A 131 -9.43 12.42 -4.75
CA ARG A 131 -10.55 13.37 -4.67
C ARG A 131 -10.16 14.74 -5.13
N ALA A 132 -11.02 15.39 -5.89
CA ALA A 132 -11.00 16.83 -5.99
C ALA A 132 -11.39 17.41 -4.63
N ILE A 133 -10.43 18.06 -3.97
CA ILE A 133 -10.74 18.83 -2.76
C ILE A 133 -11.64 19.99 -3.21
N PRO A 134 -12.79 20.25 -2.57
CA PRO A 134 -13.67 21.36 -2.96
C PRO A 134 -12.88 22.67 -2.91
N GLY A 135 -12.80 23.35 -4.04
CA GLY A 135 -11.97 24.56 -4.21
C GLY A 135 -10.63 24.31 -4.93
N ASN A 136 -10.23 23.06 -5.13
CA ASN A 136 -9.08 22.67 -5.94
C ASN A 136 -9.55 22.18 -7.33
N MET A 137 -8.83 22.54 -8.40
CA MET A 137 -9.11 22.11 -9.78
C MET A 137 -8.46 20.76 -10.14
N GLY A 138 -7.67 20.17 -9.21
CA GLY A 138 -7.05 18.87 -9.37
C GLY A 138 -7.56 17.87 -8.33
N SER A 139 -7.65 16.60 -8.70
CA SER A 139 -7.86 15.51 -7.76
C SER A 139 -6.52 14.97 -7.27
N GLU A 140 -6.30 15.04 -5.97
CA GLU A 140 -5.09 14.54 -5.32
C GLU A 140 -5.33 13.13 -4.80
N PHE A 141 -4.34 12.27 -4.99
CA PHE A 141 -4.33 10.95 -4.39
C PHE A 141 -3.88 11.06 -2.92
N TYR A 142 -4.52 10.31 -2.04
CA TYR A 142 -4.16 10.24 -0.64
C TYR A 142 -4.19 8.80 -0.14
N SER A 143 -3.40 8.53 0.90
CA SER A 143 -3.49 7.30 1.67
C SER A 143 -3.23 7.54 3.16
N PHE A 144 -3.90 6.73 3.98
CA PHE A 144 -3.85 6.78 5.44
C PHE A 144 -3.71 5.37 5.96
N TYR A 145 -2.67 5.17 6.76
CA TYR A 145 -2.39 3.92 7.44
C TYR A 145 -1.51 4.18 8.64
N ARG A 146 -1.51 3.21 9.55
CA ARG A 146 -0.71 3.28 10.76
C ARG A 146 0.74 2.94 10.43
N LYS A 147 1.65 3.86 10.71
CA LYS A 147 3.08 3.56 10.85
C LYS A 147 3.40 3.18 12.29
N ILE A 148 4.25 2.17 12.46
CA ILE A 148 4.83 1.81 13.74
C ILE A 148 6.12 2.62 13.90
N LYS A 149 6.26 3.27 15.06
CA LYS A 149 7.43 4.05 15.43
C LYS A 149 8.27 3.28 16.44
N VAL A 150 9.55 3.08 16.14
CA VAL A 150 10.51 2.41 17.03
C VAL A 150 11.70 3.34 17.30
N PRO A 151 11.93 3.76 18.56
CA PRO A 151 13.13 4.53 18.90
C PRO A 151 14.37 3.64 18.82
N LEU A 152 15.43 4.14 18.18
CA LEU A 152 16.69 3.41 18.05
C LEU A 152 17.67 3.82 19.16
N ASN A 153 18.36 2.82 19.71
CA ASN A 153 19.46 3.02 20.63
C ASN A 153 20.79 3.09 19.86
N PRO A 154 21.81 3.83 20.35
CA PRO A 154 23.15 3.75 19.77
C PRO A 154 23.66 2.30 19.69
N GLY A 155 24.23 1.93 18.55
CA GLY A 155 24.69 0.57 18.22
C GLY A 155 23.72 -0.17 17.30
N ASN A 156 23.79 -1.51 17.35
CA ASN A 156 22.95 -2.37 16.52
C ASN A 156 21.61 -2.63 17.19
N ASN A 157 20.52 -2.39 16.45
CA ASN A 157 19.15 -2.63 16.87
C ASN A 157 18.59 -3.76 16.03
N HIS A 158 18.19 -4.86 16.67
CA HIS A 158 17.46 -5.95 16.01
C HIS A 158 15.97 -5.80 16.32
N LEU A 159 15.17 -5.62 15.28
CA LEU A 159 13.75 -5.32 15.37
C LEU A 159 12.94 -6.44 14.72
N THR A 160 11.93 -6.95 15.43
CA THR A 160 10.86 -7.75 14.81
C THR A 160 9.77 -6.80 14.35
N LEU A 161 9.49 -6.79 13.06
CA LEU A 161 8.46 -5.95 12.46
C LEU A 161 7.16 -6.76 12.42
N VAL A 162 6.13 -6.28 13.11
CA VAL A 162 4.84 -6.99 13.20
C VAL A 162 3.89 -6.44 12.15
N SER A 163 3.29 -7.32 11.35
CA SER A 163 2.18 -6.99 10.46
C SER A 163 1.01 -7.94 10.73
N ASP A 164 -0.06 -7.41 11.33
CA ASP A 164 -1.30 -8.18 11.53
C ASP A 164 -2.04 -8.44 10.20
N LEU A 165 -1.64 -7.74 9.14
CA LEU A 165 -2.31 -7.76 7.83
C LEU A 165 -1.71 -8.81 6.89
N ILE A 166 -0.50 -9.27 7.16
CA ILE A 166 0.22 -10.25 6.34
C ILE A 166 0.86 -11.30 7.27
N PRO A 167 0.03 -12.16 7.90
CA PRO A 167 0.49 -13.05 8.97
C PRO A 167 1.39 -14.19 8.47
N ASP A 168 1.38 -14.48 7.17
CA ASP A 168 2.13 -15.58 6.58
C ASP A 168 3.61 -15.24 6.33
N LEU A 169 4.00 -13.98 6.52
CA LEU A 169 5.37 -13.50 6.35
C LEU A 169 5.99 -13.10 7.69
N GLY A 170 7.24 -13.46 7.89
CA GLY A 170 8.05 -12.97 9.00
C GLY A 170 8.84 -11.73 8.58
N PHE A 171 8.87 -10.68 9.39
CA PHE A 171 9.59 -9.46 9.06
C PHE A 171 10.54 -9.06 10.19
N SER A 172 11.76 -8.67 9.83
CA SER A 172 12.74 -8.13 10.76
C SER A 172 13.59 -7.04 10.13
N ALA A 173 14.20 -6.21 10.97
CA ALA A 173 15.20 -5.25 10.54
C ALA A 173 16.37 -5.18 11.53
N ASP A 174 17.58 -5.14 11.00
CA ASP A 174 18.81 -4.84 11.72
C ASP A 174 19.29 -3.44 11.34
N ILE A 175 19.38 -2.54 12.32
CA ILE A 175 19.70 -1.13 12.09
C ILE A 175 20.89 -0.71 12.94
N ALA A 176 21.94 -0.22 12.28
CA ALA A 176 23.13 0.33 12.93
C ALA A 176 22.99 1.84 13.15
N ALA A 177 22.62 2.24 14.36
CA ALA A 177 22.48 3.64 14.75
C ALA A 177 23.78 4.17 15.37
N LEU A 178 24.30 5.26 14.83
CA LEU A 178 25.51 5.94 15.30
C LEU A 178 25.27 6.70 16.61
N SER A 179 24.03 7.16 16.85
CA SER A 179 23.64 7.86 18.08
C SER A 179 22.14 7.69 18.35
N GLY A 180 21.68 8.14 19.53
CA GLY A 180 20.27 8.08 19.92
C GLY A 180 19.45 9.27 19.40
N GLY A 181 18.15 9.26 19.67
CA GLY A 181 17.25 10.33 19.22
C GLY A 181 16.96 10.27 17.73
N VAL A 182 16.98 9.06 17.17
CA VAL A 182 16.53 8.73 15.82
C VAL A 182 15.48 7.62 15.94
N ASP A 183 14.41 7.74 15.16
CA ASP A 183 13.33 6.79 15.14
C ASP A 183 13.26 6.12 13.76
N PHE A 184 12.98 4.82 13.76
CA PHE A 184 12.59 4.07 12.59
C PHE A 184 11.07 3.96 12.54
N LEU A 185 10.48 4.45 11.45
CA LEU A 185 9.07 4.36 11.18
C LEU A 185 8.86 3.40 10.02
N PHE A 186 7.92 2.46 10.18
CA PHE A 186 7.59 1.53 9.12
C PHE A 186 6.11 1.19 9.08
N ALA A 187 5.62 0.82 7.90
CA ALA A 187 4.34 0.15 7.70
C ALA A 187 4.52 -0.98 6.67
N ILE A 188 3.84 -2.10 6.89
CA ILE A 188 3.80 -3.25 6.00
C ILE A 188 2.35 -3.40 5.56
N LEU A 189 2.10 -3.35 4.26
CA LEU A 189 0.76 -3.17 3.71
C LEU A 189 0.46 -4.24 2.65
N PRO A 190 -0.72 -4.88 2.68
CA PRO A 190 -1.14 -5.82 1.63
C PRO A 190 -1.70 -5.11 0.38
N VAL A 191 -1.90 -3.79 0.45
CA VAL A 191 -2.52 -2.98 -0.60
C VAL A 191 -1.59 -1.81 -0.93
N SER A 192 -1.57 -1.41 -2.21
CA SER A 192 -0.73 -0.33 -2.70
C SER A 192 -1.07 0.99 -1.99
N PRO A 193 -0.14 1.60 -1.24
CA PRO A 193 -0.37 2.87 -0.56
C PRO A 193 -0.38 4.07 -1.52
N VAL A 194 -0.09 3.86 -2.80
CA VAL A 194 -0.11 4.89 -3.85
C VAL A 194 -1.23 4.66 -4.87
N GLY A 195 -2.04 3.61 -4.67
CA GLY A 195 -3.21 3.32 -5.49
C GLY A 195 -2.90 2.80 -6.90
N GLU A 196 -1.63 2.60 -7.22
CA GLU A 196 -1.15 2.08 -8.50
C GLU A 196 -0.61 0.66 -8.32
N ASP A 197 -0.96 -0.23 -9.24
CA ASP A 197 -0.45 -1.60 -9.28
C ASP A 197 1.01 -1.63 -9.75
N ILE A 198 1.75 -2.64 -9.30
CA ILE A 198 3.12 -2.86 -9.77
C ILE A 198 3.13 -3.28 -11.26
N PRO A 199 4.15 -2.90 -12.06
CA PRO A 199 4.18 -3.20 -13.49
C PRO A 199 4.29 -4.69 -13.84
N ASP A 200 5.01 -5.48 -13.02
CA ASP A 200 5.27 -6.90 -13.26
C ASP A 200 5.52 -7.66 -11.93
N GLY A 201 5.47 -8.99 -12.01
CA GLY A 201 5.69 -9.90 -10.89
C GLY A 201 4.45 -10.18 -10.05
N ASN A 202 4.61 -11.10 -9.11
CA ASN A 202 3.62 -11.42 -8.09
C ASN A 202 3.97 -10.61 -6.84
N LEU A 203 3.04 -9.78 -6.38
CA LEU A 203 3.22 -8.99 -5.17
C LEU A 203 3.35 -9.90 -3.94
N LEU A 204 4.37 -9.66 -3.10
CA LEU A 204 4.44 -10.17 -1.73
C LEU A 204 3.76 -9.17 -0.78
N PHE A 205 4.26 -7.93 -0.76
CA PHE A 205 3.75 -6.85 0.10
C PHE A 205 4.31 -5.48 -0.32
N TYR A 206 3.73 -4.42 0.22
CA TYR A 206 4.28 -3.06 0.17
C TYR A 206 4.87 -2.67 1.52
N SER A 207 5.95 -1.90 1.51
CA SER A 207 6.53 -1.30 2.71
C SER A 207 6.70 0.20 2.56
N ASP A 208 6.26 0.97 3.53
CA ASP A 208 6.66 2.37 3.69
C ASP A 208 7.63 2.45 4.87
N VAL A 209 8.85 2.92 4.61
CA VAL A 209 9.90 3.06 5.61
C VAL A 209 10.43 4.48 5.66
N MET A 210 10.72 4.94 6.87
CA MET A 210 11.27 6.26 7.12
C MET A 210 12.23 6.25 8.32
N ILE A 211 13.34 6.96 8.20
CA ILE A 211 14.22 7.30 9.32
C ILE A 211 14.09 8.80 9.59
N THR A 212 13.88 9.20 10.85
CA THR A 212 13.68 10.62 11.19
C THR A 212 14.95 11.46 11.05
N ASP A 213 16.13 10.84 11.14
CA ASP A 213 17.44 11.48 11.00
C ASP A 213 18.45 10.47 10.44
N HIS A 214 18.58 10.45 9.12
CA HIS A 214 19.41 9.49 8.40
C HIS A 214 20.91 9.64 8.73
N SER A 215 21.37 10.85 9.09
CA SER A 215 22.78 11.12 9.45
C SER A 215 23.24 10.35 10.71
N LYS A 216 22.29 9.82 11.49
CA LYS A 216 22.54 9.03 12.70
C LYS A 216 22.43 7.53 12.48
N VAL A 217 22.27 7.08 11.25
CA VAL A 217 22.18 5.66 10.90
C VAL A 217 23.20 5.39 9.81
N SER A 218 23.99 4.33 9.93
CA SER A 218 24.95 3.97 8.89
C SER A 218 24.42 2.92 7.93
N GLN A 219 23.59 1.99 8.44
CA GLN A 219 23.14 0.84 7.67
C GLN A 219 21.78 0.35 8.17
N ILE A 220 20.97 -0.10 7.23
CA ILE A 220 19.73 -0.82 7.48
C ILE A 220 19.77 -2.13 6.70
N SER A 221 19.44 -3.22 7.38
CA SER A 221 19.14 -4.51 6.78
C SER A 221 17.69 -4.85 7.09
N MET A 222 16.88 -5.15 6.09
CA MET A 222 15.51 -5.63 6.24
C MET A 222 15.43 -7.07 5.76
N SER A 223 14.80 -7.94 6.52
CA SER A 223 14.61 -9.33 6.15
C SER A 223 13.15 -9.74 6.17
N VAL A 224 12.77 -10.52 5.16
CA VAL A 224 11.45 -11.11 4.99
C VAL A 224 11.61 -12.63 4.92
N THR A 225 11.02 -13.34 5.88
CA THR A 225 10.90 -14.79 5.86
C THR A 225 9.62 -15.19 5.12
N LEU A 226 9.77 -15.99 4.07
CA LEU A 226 8.65 -16.44 3.24
C LEU A 226 7.95 -17.66 3.86
N PRO A 227 6.64 -17.84 3.62
CA PRO A 227 5.96 -19.07 4.01
C PRO A 227 6.58 -20.26 3.29
N THR A 228 6.48 -21.45 3.89
CA THR A 228 7.02 -22.69 3.30
C THR A 228 6.42 -23.07 1.94
N SER A 229 5.31 -22.43 1.54
CA SER A 229 4.69 -22.58 0.22
C SER A 229 5.44 -21.86 -0.91
N ILE A 230 6.35 -20.94 -0.56
CA ILE A 230 7.18 -20.18 -1.52
C ILE A 230 8.63 -20.45 -1.13
N SER A 231 9.40 -21.06 -2.04
CA SER A 231 10.83 -21.29 -1.84
C SER A 231 11.62 -20.14 -2.44
N VAL A 232 12.54 -19.57 -1.66
CA VAL A 232 13.50 -18.57 -2.17
C VAL A 232 14.34 -19.10 -3.34
N ASP A 233 14.54 -20.42 -3.44
CA ASP A 233 15.31 -21.05 -4.53
C ASP A 233 14.57 -21.03 -5.89
N LEU A 234 13.27 -20.72 -5.91
CA LEU A 234 12.41 -20.81 -7.10
C LEU A 234 11.89 -19.44 -7.55
N ILE A 235 12.39 -18.36 -6.96
CA ILE A 235 11.89 -17.02 -7.21
C ILE A 235 13.04 -16.05 -7.48
N ASP A 236 12.76 -15.06 -8.32
CA ASP A 236 13.59 -13.87 -8.48
C ASP A 236 12.86 -12.69 -7.84
N LEU A 237 13.49 -12.01 -6.87
CA LEU A 237 12.92 -10.82 -6.24
C LEU A 237 12.97 -9.64 -7.20
N ILE A 238 11.84 -8.94 -7.31
CA ILE A 238 11.71 -7.67 -7.99
C ILE A 238 11.35 -6.62 -6.95
N LEU A 239 12.23 -5.64 -6.73
CA LEU A 239 12.00 -4.55 -5.79
C LEU A 239 11.68 -3.27 -6.55
N TYR A 240 10.49 -2.73 -6.31
CA TYR A 240 10.08 -1.43 -6.82
C TYR A 240 10.18 -0.37 -5.73
N ARG A 241 10.55 0.84 -6.14
CA ARG A 241 10.43 2.07 -5.36
C ARG A 241 9.39 2.96 -6.03
N TRP A 242 8.57 3.64 -5.23
CA TRP A 242 7.75 4.71 -5.76
C TRP A 242 8.62 5.95 -6.01
N ALA A 243 8.74 6.35 -7.28
CA ALA A 243 9.49 7.51 -7.70
C ALA A 243 8.52 8.64 -8.07
N ASN A 244 8.87 9.88 -7.70
CA ASN A 244 8.13 11.05 -8.15
C ASN A 244 8.82 11.63 -9.40
N SER A 245 8.17 11.56 -10.56
CA SER A 245 8.66 12.21 -11.77
C SER A 245 8.37 13.70 -11.66
N THR A 246 9.38 14.49 -11.31
CA THR A 246 9.28 15.97 -11.34
C THR A 246 9.99 16.59 -12.55
N TYR A 247 10.80 15.83 -13.31
CA TYR A 247 11.72 16.43 -14.28
C TYR A 247 11.64 15.96 -15.74
N GLU A 248 11.17 14.75 -16.06
CA GLU A 248 11.31 14.25 -17.45
C GLU A 248 10.05 14.38 -18.33
N TYR A 249 8.83 14.42 -17.76
CA TYR A 249 7.60 14.32 -18.56
C TYR A 249 6.58 15.45 -18.36
N GLY A 250 6.96 16.55 -17.69
CA GLY A 250 6.14 17.76 -17.64
C GLY A 250 4.79 17.60 -16.91
N GLY A 251 4.67 16.59 -16.03
CA GLY A 251 3.53 16.40 -15.14
C GLY A 251 3.94 15.71 -13.84
N GLU A 252 3.30 16.09 -12.74
CA GLU A 252 3.47 15.50 -11.40
C GLU A 252 2.74 14.14 -11.32
N PHE A 253 3.30 13.10 -11.92
CA PHE A 253 2.81 11.74 -11.73
C PHE A 253 3.95 10.86 -11.21
N GLY A 254 3.69 10.16 -10.10
CA GLY A 254 4.61 9.14 -9.61
C GLY A 254 4.49 7.85 -10.43
N TYR A 255 5.51 7.00 -10.36
CA TYR A 255 5.52 5.69 -11.00
C TYR A 255 6.34 4.70 -10.16
N TRP A 256 6.06 3.41 -10.34
CA TRP A 256 6.91 2.35 -9.81
C TRP A 256 8.18 2.23 -10.65
N GLU A 257 9.30 2.56 -10.04
CA GLU A 257 10.63 2.37 -10.61
C GLU A 257 11.20 1.06 -10.10
N SER A 258 11.53 0.12 -10.99
CA SER A 258 12.31 -1.05 -10.59
C SER A 258 13.70 -0.58 -10.21
N LEU A 259 14.14 -0.91 -9.00
CA LEU A 259 15.48 -0.54 -8.56
C LEU A 259 16.48 -1.35 -9.41
N PRO A 260 17.48 -0.71 -10.02
CA PRO A 260 18.29 -1.37 -11.04
C PRO A 260 18.96 -2.61 -10.47
N GLU A 261 18.79 -3.73 -11.17
CA GLU A 261 19.40 -5.03 -10.84
C GLU A 261 20.92 -4.89 -10.60
N GLY A 262 21.60 -3.92 -11.20
CA GLY A 262 23.05 -3.71 -11.02
C GLY A 262 23.50 -3.11 -9.67
N ASP A 263 22.76 -2.14 -9.11
CA ASP A 263 23.18 -1.44 -7.88
C ASP A 263 22.64 -2.12 -6.61
N MET A 264 21.58 -2.92 -6.75
CA MET A 264 20.94 -3.67 -5.66
C MET A 264 21.40 -5.12 -5.55
N ASN A 265 22.07 -5.70 -6.56
CA ASN A 265 22.50 -7.11 -6.48
C ASN A 265 23.50 -7.38 -5.35
N ASP A 266 24.33 -6.39 -4.99
CA ASP A 266 25.21 -6.48 -3.81
C ASP A 266 24.47 -6.24 -2.48
N SER A 267 23.21 -5.83 -2.56
CA SER A 267 22.34 -5.46 -1.44
C SER A 267 21.27 -6.50 -1.14
N VAL A 268 20.95 -7.41 -2.06
CA VAL A 268 19.93 -8.45 -1.88
C VAL A 268 20.59 -9.82 -1.67
N PHE A 269 20.23 -10.50 -0.59
CA PHE A 269 20.72 -11.83 -0.24
C PHE A 269 19.55 -12.79 -0.05
N TYR A 270 19.71 -14.01 -0.55
CA TYR A 270 18.77 -15.12 -0.34
C TYR A 270 19.39 -16.10 0.65
N ASP A 271 18.70 -16.37 1.75
CA ASP A 271 19.08 -17.42 2.71
C ASP A 271 18.09 -18.57 2.65
N ALA A 272 18.47 -19.62 1.92
CA ALA A 272 17.68 -20.84 1.78
C ALA A 272 17.49 -21.59 3.11
N ASN A 273 18.39 -21.42 4.10
CA ASN A 273 18.25 -22.12 5.38
C ASN A 273 17.09 -21.54 6.20
N THR A 274 16.91 -20.24 6.13
CA THR A 274 15.84 -19.51 6.82
C THR A 274 14.67 -19.17 5.90
N ASN A 275 14.72 -19.59 4.63
CA ASN A 275 13.76 -19.24 3.58
C ASN A 275 13.46 -17.73 3.55
N SER A 276 14.52 -16.93 3.63
CA SER A 276 14.41 -15.48 3.82
C SER A 276 15.13 -14.70 2.74
N ILE A 277 14.54 -13.55 2.41
CA ILE A 277 15.13 -12.51 1.56
C ILE A 277 15.65 -11.42 2.48
N ILE A 278 16.86 -10.92 2.23
CA ILE A 278 17.51 -9.89 3.03
C ILE A 278 17.93 -8.76 2.09
N LEU A 279 17.48 -7.54 2.38
CA LEU A 279 17.89 -6.33 1.67
C LEU A 279 18.72 -5.47 2.62
N VAL A 280 19.95 -5.15 2.22
CA VAL A 280 20.90 -4.35 2.98
C VAL A 280 21.22 -3.09 2.19
N PHE A 281 21.03 -1.92 2.78
CA PHE A 281 21.44 -0.67 2.14
C PHE A 281 22.16 0.25 3.13
N GLU A 282 23.20 0.90 2.64
CA GLU A 282 23.87 1.98 3.37
C GLU A 282 23.00 3.23 3.36
N VAL A 283 22.95 3.90 4.51
CA VAL A 283 22.14 5.10 4.69
C VAL A 283 23.01 6.32 4.37
N ASN A 284 23.17 6.59 3.08
CA ASN A 284 23.96 7.72 2.58
C ASN A 284 23.10 8.97 2.30
N ASP A 285 21.79 8.80 2.16
CA ASP A 285 20.79 9.84 1.87
C ASP A 285 19.56 9.68 2.77
N PRO A 286 18.65 10.69 2.84
CA PRO A 286 17.37 10.55 3.54
C PRO A 286 16.60 9.29 3.14
N VAL A 287 16.42 8.39 4.10
CA VAL A 287 15.61 7.18 3.91
C VAL A 287 14.16 7.53 4.25
N ALA A 288 13.39 7.84 3.21
CA ALA A 288 11.94 7.89 3.23
C ALA A 288 11.42 7.36 1.89
N GLY A 289 10.73 6.23 1.89
CA GLY A 289 10.33 5.60 0.64
C GLY A 289 9.22 4.56 0.82
N VAL A 290 8.38 4.50 -0.22
CA VAL A 290 7.45 3.40 -0.42
C VAL A 290 8.08 2.42 -1.40
N PHE A 291 8.07 1.15 -1.02
CA PHE A 291 8.59 0.04 -1.80
C PHE A 291 7.50 -1.01 -2.03
N ALA A 292 7.58 -1.69 -3.17
CA ALA A 292 6.82 -2.91 -3.41
C ALA A 292 7.79 -4.08 -3.57
N TRP A 293 7.55 -5.13 -2.79
CA TRP A 293 8.31 -6.36 -2.84
C TRP A 293 7.51 -7.35 -3.67
N ALA A 294 8.04 -7.72 -4.82
CA ALA A 294 7.41 -8.63 -5.74
C ALA A 294 8.37 -9.75 -6.13
N TYR A 295 7.86 -10.79 -6.76
CA TYR A 295 8.68 -11.89 -7.26
C TYR A 295 8.15 -12.45 -8.58
N SER A 296 9.07 -12.87 -9.44
CA SER A 296 8.78 -13.79 -10.54
C SER A 296 9.22 -15.20 -10.16
N LEU A 297 8.61 -16.21 -10.77
CA LEU A 297 9.16 -17.57 -10.70
C LEU A 297 10.42 -17.59 -11.56
N SER A 298 11.52 -18.10 -11.01
CA SER A 298 12.76 -18.21 -11.76
C SER A 298 12.53 -19.09 -12.98
N SER A 299 12.96 -18.60 -14.14
CA SER A 299 12.81 -19.34 -15.41
C SER A 299 13.73 -20.55 -15.51
N GLU A 300 14.66 -20.69 -14.55
CA GLU A 300 15.53 -21.86 -14.43
C GLU A 300 14.74 -23.03 -13.80
N ASP A 301 14.53 -24.07 -14.62
CA ASP A 301 13.93 -25.36 -14.31
C ASP A 301 12.40 -25.48 -14.27
N VAL A 302 11.70 -24.92 -15.28
CA VAL A 302 10.87 -25.87 -16.06
C VAL A 302 11.86 -26.73 -16.79
N ALA A 303 12.34 -27.78 -16.13
CA ALA A 303 13.24 -28.75 -16.75
C ALA A 303 12.63 -29.08 -18.12
N GLU A 304 13.30 -28.66 -19.20
CA GLU A 304 13.16 -29.33 -20.47
C GLU A 304 13.35 -30.80 -20.10
N ILE A 305 12.26 -31.57 -20.06
CA ILE A 305 12.38 -33.01 -19.81
C ILE A 305 13.22 -33.48 -20.99
N SER A 306 14.52 -33.69 -20.78
CA SER A 306 15.44 -34.08 -21.84
C SER A 306 14.88 -35.35 -22.50
N GLY A 307 14.31 -35.21 -23.69
CA GLY A 307 13.56 -36.27 -24.38
C GLY A 307 12.07 -35.98 -24.64
N TYR A 308 11.50 -34.85 -24.23
CA TYR A 308 10.12 -34.48 -24.55
C TYR A 308 9.93 -34.26 -26.06
N ASP A 309 10.89 -33.59 -26.70
CA ASP A 309 10.95 -33.48 -28.16
C ASP A 309 11.07 -34.84 -28.84
N LEU A 310 11.84 -35.76 -28.25
CA LEU A 310 11.98 -37.13 -28.75
C LEU A 310 10.66 -37.90 -28.62
N LEU A 311 9.90 -37.71 -27.53
CA LEU A 311 8.58 -38.29 -27.32
C LEU A 311 7.55 -37.77 -28.32
N ILE A 312 7.57 -36.46 -28.63
CA ILE A 312 6.73 -35.86 -29.66
C ILE A 312 7.08 -36.45 -31.04
N ILE A 313 8.36 -36.55 -31.38
CA ILE A 313 8.82 -37.13 -32.64
C ILE A 313 8.43 -38.61 -32.75
N LEU A 314 8.63 -39.41 -31.70
CA LEU A 314 8.24 -40.82 -31.68
C LEU A 314 6.72 -41.00 -31.77
N GLY A 315 5.94 -40.13 -31.12
CA GLY A 315 4.49 -40.09 -31.23
C GLY A 315 4.03 -39.83 -32.67
N LEU A 316 4.63 -38.85 -33.35
CA LEU A 316 4.34 -38.54 -34.76
C LEU A 316 4.73 -39.70 -35.70
N ILE A 317 5.88 -40.35 -35.47
CA ILE A 317 6.30 -41.53 -36.24
C ILE A 317 5.33 -42.70 -36.03
N GLY A 318 4.87 -42.93 -34.80
CA GLY A 318 3.87 -43.96 -34.49
C GLY A 318 2.55 -43.70 -35.20
N LEU A 319 2.10 -42.44 -35.21
CA LEU A 319 0.84 -42.01 -35.84
C LEU A 319 0.91 -42.13 -37.37
N ALA A 320 2.01 -41.70 -37.99
CA ALA A 320 2.27 -41.90 -39.41
C ALA A 320 2.31 -43.39 -39.79
N SER A 321 2.98 -44.21 -38.98
CA SER A 321 3.06 -45.66 -39.18
C SER A 321 1.68 -46.32 -39.10
N GLY A 322 0.86 -45.91 -38.12
CA GLY A 322 -0.53 -46.35 -37.98
C GLY A 322 -1.38 -46.01 -39.20
N ILE A 323 -1.24 -44.79 -39.75
CA ILE A 323 -1.95 -44.36 -40.97
C ILE A 323 -1.54 -45.22 -42.17
N VAL A 324 -0.24 -45.50 -42.34
CA VAL A 324 0.26 -46.35 -43.44
C VAL A 324 -0.25 -47.79 -43.31
N ILE A 325 -0.21 -48.37 -42.12
CA ILE A 325 -0.72 -49.72 -41.85
C ILE A 325 -2.23 -49.80 -42.13
N TYR A 326 -3.00 -48.81 -41.66
CA TYR A 326 -4.44 -48.73 -41.90
C TYR A 326 -4.76 -48.64 -43.41
N ARG A 327 -4.05 -47.78 -44.16
CA ARG A 327 -4.22 -47.66 -45.61
C ARG A 327 -3.84 -48.95 -46.35
N ARG A 328 -2.76 -49.63 -45.96
CA ARG A 328 -2.39 -50.94 -46.54
C ARG A 328 -3.42 -52.03 -46.27
N ARG A 329 -3.96 -52.12 -45.04
CA ARG A 329 -5.03 -53.08 -44.72
C ARG A 329 -6.30 -52.82 -45.53
N LYS A 330 -6.67 -51.54 -45.72
CA LYS A 330 -7.82 -51.16 -46.55
C LYS A 330 -7.64 -51.52 -48.03
N LEU A 331 -6.40 -51.51 -48.53
CA LEU A 331 -6.07 -51.93 -49.90
C LEU A 331 -6.06 -53.45 -50.08
N MET A 332 -5.67 -54.23 -49.06
CA MET A 332 -5.70 -55.70 -49.12
C MET A 332 -7.10 -56.31 -48.93
N LEU A 333 -8.05 -55.54 -48.40
CA LEU A 333 -9.45 -55.92 -48.24
C LEU A 333 -10.33 -55.49 -49.44
N LYS A 334 -9.74 -54.91 -50.48
CA LYS A 334 -10.36 -54.65 -51.79
C LYS A 334 -9.75 -55.58 -52.81
#